data_AF-A0A817NNW0-F1
#
_entry.id   AF-A0A817NNW0-F1
#
_cell.length_a   1.000
_cell.length_b   1.000
_cell.length_c   1.000
_cell.angle_alpha   90.00
_cell.angle_beta   90.00
_cell.angle_gamma   90.00
#
_symmetry.space_group_name_H-M   'P 1'
#
loop_
_entity.id
_entity.type
_entity.pdbx_description
1 polymer ?
#
loop_
_entity_poly.entity_id
_entity_poly.type
_entity_poly.pdbx_seq_one_letter_code
_entity_poly.pdbx_strand_id
1 'polypeptide(L)' 'VDIWSLGITSIELAKGEPPNSDLHPMRVLLQIPKNPPPQLPAKDYSDAFREFVEACL' A
#
# COMPACT_ATOMS: atom_id res chain seq x y z
N VAL A 1 -10.24 -6.88 -7.02
CA VAL A 1 -10.12 -5.43 -7.25
C VAL A 1 -10.31 -4.70 -5.94
N ASP A 2 -11.43 -4.94 -5.23
CA ASP A 2 -11.77 -4.17 -4.02
C ASP A 2 -10.85 -4.43 -2.81
N ILE A 3 -10.39 -5.66 -2.61
CA ILE A 3 -9.48 -6.00 -1.48
C ILE A 3 -8.12 -5.30 -1.61
N TRP A 4 -7.57 -5.28 -2.83
CA TRP A 4 -6.33 -4.54 -3.09
C TRP A 4 -6.51 -3.04 -2.80
N SER A 5 -7.59 -2.45 -3.31
CA SER A 5 -7.93 -1.05 -3.05
C SER A 5 -8.07 -0.79 -1.54
N LEU A 6 -8.66 -1.71 -0.78
CA LEU A 6 -8.72 -1.63 0.69
C LEU A 6 -7.34 -1.64 1.33
N GLY A 7 -6.41 -2.48 0.88
CA GLY A 7 -5.02 -2.49 1.37
C GLY A 7 -4.31 -1.15 1.11
N ILE A 8 -4.47 -0.60 -0.10
CA ILE A 8 -3.93 0.72 -0.46
C ILE A 8 -4.55 1.84 0.39
N THR A 9 -5.88 1.86 0.54
CA THR A 9 -6.58 2.83 1.40
C THR A 9 -6.15 2.69 2.87
N SER A 10 -5.91 1.47 3.36
CA SER A 10 -5.41 1.26 4.72
C SER A 10 -4.02 1.88 4.91
N ILE A 11 -3.13 1.76 3.91
CA ILE A 11 -1.83 2.44 3.92
C ILE A 11 -2.00 3.97 3.86
N GLU A 12 -2.91 4.47 3.02
CA GLU A 12 -3.22 5.89 2.91
C GLU A 12 -3.72 6.48 4.24
N LEU A 13 -4.63 5.80 4.94
CA LEU A 13 -5.07 6.21 6.27
C LEU A 13 -3.94 6.22 7.30
N ALA A 14 -2.98 5.32 7.16
CA ALA A 14 -1.85 5.18 8.08
C ALA A 14 -0.75 6.23 7.86
N LYS A 15 -0.54 6.66 6.60
CA LYS A 15 0.55 7.57 6.19
C LYS A 15 0.09 8.96 5.77
N GLY A 16 -1.20 9.15 5.53
CA GLY A 16 -1.80 10.37 4.99
C GLY A 16 -1.80 10.45 3.46
N GLU A 17 -1.14 9.51 2.79
CA GLU A 17 -1.04 9.45 1.32
C GLU A 17 -0.88 8.00 0.82
N PRO A 18 -1.38 7.69 -0.38
CA PRO A 18 -1.21 6.35 -0.96
C PRO A 18 0.24 6.12 -1.42
N PRO A 19 0.66 4.86 -1.58
CA PRO A 19 1.96 4.53 -2.17
C PRO A 19 2.14 5.16 -3.56
N ASN A 20 3.30 5.75 -3.83
CA ASN A 20 3.64 6.41 -5.09
C ASN A 20 2.79 7.65 -5.44
N SER A 21 2.24 8.34 -4.44
CA SER A 21 1.47 9.59 -4.58
C SER A 21 2.22 10.70 -5.34
N ASP A 22 3.54 10.68 -5.30
CA ASP A 22 4.47 11.63 -5.91
C ASP A 22 4.74 11.37 -7.40
N LEU A 23 4.41 10.16 -7.89
CA LEU A 23 4.70 9.76 -9.26
C LEU A 23 3.58 10.13 -10.22
N HIS A 24 3.96 10.48 -11.46
CA HIS A 24 2.98 10.70 -12.52
C HIS A 24 2.13 9.44 -12.73
N PRO A 25 0.78 9.54 -12.85
CA PRO A 25 -0.13 8.37 -12.84
C PRO A 25 0.24 7.27 -13.84
N MET A 26 0.70 7.68 -15.04
CA MET A 26 1.12 6.73 -16.07
C MET A 26 2.33 5.87 -15.68
N ARG A 27 3.24 6.39 -14.83
CA ARG A 27 4.36 5.62 -14.30
C ARG A 27 3.90 4.62 -13.24
N VAL A 28 2.96 5.02 -12.38
CA VAL A 28 2.39 4.16 -11.33
C VAL A 28 1.78 2.89 -11.95
N LEU A 29 0.98 3.04 -13.01
CA LEU A 29 0.36 1.91 -13.72
C LEU A 29 1.37 0.88 -14.25
N LEU A 30 2.56 1.33 -14.66
CA LEU A 30 3.63 0.46 -15.16
C LEU A 30 4.45 -0.19 -14.04
N GLN A 31 4.49 0.43 -12.86
CA GLN A 31 5.30 0.00 -11.72
C GLN A 31 4.57 -0.95 -10.79
N ILE A 32 3.26 -0.79 -10.57
CA ILE A 32 2.44 -1.68 -9.74
C ILE A 32 2.67 -3.17 -10.06
N PRO A 33 2.63 -3.62 -11.33
CA PRO A 33 2.82 -5.05 -11.63
C PRO A 33 4.27 -5.52 -11.55
N LYS A 34 5.25 -4.61 -11.47
CA LYS A 34 6.69 -4.94 -11.48
C LYS A 34 7.32 -4.92 -10.10
N ASN A 35 6.82 -4.06 -9.23
CA ASN A 35 7.36 -3.86 -7.90
C ASN A 35 6.68 -4.82 -6.90
N PRO A 36 7.36 -5.19 -5.82
CA PRO A 36 6.71 -5.87 -4.70
C PRO A 36 5.59 -5.00 -4.10
N PRO A 37 4.57 -5.62 -3.48
CA PRO A 37 3.50 -4.88 -2.83
C PRO A 37 4.06 -3.97 -1.73
N PRO A 38 3.49 -2.77 -1.54
CA PRO A 38 3.94 -1.84 -0.52
C PRO A 38 3.68 -2.40 0.88
N GLN A 39 4.66 -2.23 1.78
CA GLN A 39 4.56 -2.71 3.16
C GLN A 39 4.61 -1.56 4.18
N LEU A 40 4.02 -1.80 5.35
CA LEU A 40 4.09 -0.90 6.49
C LEU A 40 5.35 -1.21 7.35
N PRO A 41 6.09 -0.18 7.83
CA PRO A 41 7.24 -0.36 8.70
C PRO A 41 6.87 -1.08 10.01
N ALA A 42 7.66 -2.07 10.40
CA ALA A 42 7.41 -2.87 11.60
C ALA A 42 7.43 -2.07 12.92
N LYS A 43 8.14 -0.95 12.95
CA LYS A 43 8.35 -0.16 14.17
C LYS A 43 7.16 0.75 14.51
N ASP A 44 6.39 1.15 13.51
CA ASP A 44 5.42 2.24 13.63
C ASP A 44 3.97 1.74 13.74
N TYR A 45 3.73 0.45 13.45
CA TYR A 45 2.40 -0.14 13.38
C TYR A 45 2.36 -1.52 14.05
N SER A 46 1.19 -1.90 14.57
CA SER A 46 0.99 -3.21 15.19
C SER A 46 1.15 -4.34 14.17
N ASP A 47 1.59 -5.52 14.64
CA ASP A 47 1.72 -6.70 13.79
C ASP A 47 0.38 -7.09 13.15
N ALA A 48 -0.71 -7.03 13.92
CA ALA A 48 -2.06 -7.31 13.41
C ALA A 48 -2.46 -6.40 12.24
N PHE A 49 -2.09 -5.11 12.28
CA PHE A 49 -2.41 -4.19 11.18
C PHE A 49 -1.54 -4.46 9.95
N ARG A 50 -0.27 -4.80 10.16
CA ARG A 50 0.65 -5.19 9.09
C ARG A 50 0.21 -6.46 8.39
N GLU A 51 -0.14 -7.50 9.15
CA GLU A 51 -0.68 -8.76 8.64
C GLU A 51 -1.96 -8.54 7.85
N PHE A 52 -2.84 -7.66 8.32
CA PHE A 52 -4.05 -7.28 7.58
C PHE A 52 -3.74 -6.63 6.23
N VAL A 53 -2.80 -5.67 6.20
CA VAL A 53 -2.39 -4.99 4.95
C VAL A 53 -1.72 -5.97 4.00
N GLU A 54 -0.85 -6.85 4.49
CA GLU A 54 -0.19 -7.90 3.71
C GLU A 54 -1.18 -8.92 3.15
N ALA A 55 -2.25 -9.25 3.88
CA ALA A 55 -3.31 -10.11 3.36
C ALA A 55 -4.14 -9.45 2.24
N CYS A 56 -4.11 -8.12 2.14
CA CYS A 56 -4.85 -7.38 1.12
C CYS A 56 -4.08 -7.16 -0.19
N LEU A 57 -2.74 -7.20 -0.16
CA LEU A 57 -1.83 -6.79 -1.24
C LEU A 57 -0.98 -7.97 -1.73
#